data_AF-A0A2C5ZGV9-F1
#
_entry.id   AF-A0A2C5ZGV9-F1
#
_cell.length_a   1.000
_cell.length_b   1.000
_cell.length_c   1.000
_cell.angle_alpha   90.00
_cell.angle_beta   90.00
_cell.angle_gamma   90.00
#
_symmetry.space_group_name_H-M   'P 1'
#
loop_
_entity.id
_entity.type
_entity.pdbx_description
1 polymer ?
#
loop_
_entity_poly.entity_id
_entity_poly.type
_entity_poly.pdbx_seq_one_letter_code
_entity_poly.pdbx_strand_id
1 'polypeptide(L)'
;MHVPQASDSKHHEMLQEGNMDPKLEQAPRPSISDGAEDQILESLGYKAELARNRSALQVAFMSFVLAAIPYGLATTLNYPLVGGGPVNIIWGWVLVSAIILCVASSLAEITSVYPTAGGVYYQAFMLASARWRRIASWTCGWLYVVGNIAITLSVNFGTTLFLVSCINVFEKEPGVPVFDASNWETYLIFLAITILCNATSALGNRWLPWLDTAAIFVTFGGVIAIMISVLVIAKHGRHNAKYVFTHFESHSGWPDGWSFCVGLLHAGYATSSTGMVIS
;
A
#
# COMPACT_ATOMS: atom_id res chain seq x y z
N MET A 1 -33.30 -15.29 88.17
CA MET A 1 -32.09 -15.42 87.32
C MET A 1 -32.58 -15.61 85.90
N HIS A 2 -32.89 -14.49 85.24
CA HIS A 2 -33.50 -14.41 83.92
C HIS A 2 -32.39 -14.01 82.94
N VAL A 3 -32.10 -14.85 81.94
CA VAL A 3 -31.29 -14.45 80.79
C VAL A 3 -32.24 -14.36 79.58
N PRO A 4 -32.35 -13.19 78.93
CA PRO A 4 -33.33 -12.91 77.89
C PRO A 4 -32.79 -13.15 76.47
N GLN A 5 -33.74 -13.31 75.53
CA GLN A 5 -33.52 -13.20 74.08
C GLN A 5 -33.21 -11.76 73.67
N ALA A 6 -32.22 -11.55 72.80
CA ALA A 6 -32.21 -10.61 71.68
C ALA A 6 -30.79 -10.46 71.14
N SER A 7 -30.59 -10.71 69.85
CA SER A 7 -29.84 -9.81 68.94
C SER A 7 -29.69 -10.50 67.59
N ASP A 8 -30.75 -10.37 66.80
CA ASP A 8 -30.81 -10.63 65.37
C ASP A 8 -30.15 -9.45 64.63
N SER A 9 -28.87 -9.21 64.91
CA SER A 9 -28.12 -8.03 64.43
C SER A 9 -26.66 -8.37 64.18
N LYS A 10 -26.39 -9.43 63.40
CA LYS A 10 -25.05 -9.67 62.83
C LYS A 10 -25.05 -10.02 61.34
N HIS A 11 -26.20 -9.93 60.66
CA HIS A 11 -26.28 -10.13 59.21
C HIS A 11 -26.61 -8.86 58.40
N HIS A 12 -26.65 -7.69 59.04
CA HIS A 12 -26.98 -6.41 58.38
C HIS A 12 -25.97 -5.27 58.58
N GLU A 13 -24.73 -5.57 58.96
CA GLU A 13 -23.62 -4.58 59.00
C GLU A 13 -22.38 -5.07 58.24
N MET A 14 -22.54 -5.40 56.95
CA MET A 14 -21.44 -5.34 55.98
C MET A 14 -21.90 -4.67 54.68
N LEU A 15 -22.72 -3.64 54.81
CA LEU A 15 -23.04 -2.69 53.75
C LEU A 15 -22.39 -1.35 54.10
N GLN A 16 -21.07 -1.25 53.95
CA GLN A 16 -20.38 -0.02 53.55
C GLN A 16 -18.87 -0.25 53.43
N GLU A 17 -18.29 0.42 52.44
CA GLU A 17 -16.85 0.57 52.15
C GLU A 17 -16.16 -0.57 51.37
N GLY A 18 -16.71 -0.86 50.19
CA GLY A 18 -15.92 -1.31 49.05
C GLY A 18 -15.69 -0.12 48.10
N ASN A 19 -14.59 0.59 48.31
CA ASN A 19 -14.09 1.66 47.44
C ASN A 19 -13.93 1.11 46.00
N MET A 20 -14.89 1.38 45.12
CA MET A 20 -14.76 1.10 43.69
C MET A 20 -13.68 2.01 43.12
N ASP A 21 -12.54 1.41 42.78
CA ASP A 21 -11.48 2.08 42.04
C ASP A 21 -12.05 2.68 40.74
N PRO A 22 -11.96 4.00 40.51
CA PRO A 22 -12.48 4.65 39.29
C PRO A 22 -11.73 4.25 38.01
N LYS A 23 -10.80 3.31 38.07
CA LYS A 23 -9.91 2.90 36.98
C LYS A 23 -10.39 1.68 36.18
N LEU A 24 -11.53 1.09 36.53
CA LEU A 24 -12.12 -0.02 35.77
C LEU A 24 -13.22 0.41 34.79
N GLU A 25 -13.56 1.70 34.73
CA GLU A 25 -14.63 2.22 33.84
C GLU A 25 -14.10 2.86 32.55
N GLN A 26 -12.90 2.49 32.10
CA GLN A 26 -12.36 2.88 30.77
C GLN A 26 -11.61 1.76 30.06
N ALA A 27 -12.04 0.50 30.23
CA ALA A 27 -11.77 -0.47 29.17
C ALA A 27 -12.63 -0.08 27.96
N PRO A 28 -12.05 0.15 26.77
CA PRO A 28 -12.84 0.36 25.56
C PRO A 28 -13.78 -0.83 25.44
N ARG A 29 -15.10 -0.58 25.35
CA ARG A 29 -16.06 -1.66 25.11
C ARG A 29 -15.59 -2.40 23.86
N PRO A 30 -15.31 -3.71 23.91
CA PRO A 30 -14.96 -4.45 22.72
C PRO A 30 -16.10 -4.24 21.73
N SER A 31 -15.77 -3.77 20.54
CA SER A 31 -16.79 -3.70 19.49
C SER A 31 -17.26 -5.14 19.25
N ILE A 32 -18.54 -5.34 18.94
CA ILE A 32 -19.11 -6.69 18.73
C ILE A 32 -18.35 -7.48 17.62
N SER A 33 -17.54 -6.78 16.80
CA SER A 33 -16.62 -7.33 15.80
C SER A 33 -15.33 -7.93 16.38
N ASP A 34 -14.78 -7.38 17.45
CA ASP A 34 -13.45 -7.76 17.96
C ASP A 34 -13.48 -9.16 18.58
N GLY A 35 -14.56 -9.51 19.29
CA GLY A 35 -14.72 -10.82 19.91
C GLY A 35 -14.85 -11.98 18.92
N ALA A 36 -15.36 -11.74 17.71
CA ALA A 36 -15.50 -12.79 16.68
C ALA A 36 -14.18 -13.10 15.99
N GLU A 37 -13.37 -12.07 15.69
CA GLU A 37 -12.05 -12.22 15.05
C GLU A 37 -11.02 -12.82 16.02
N ASP A 38 -11.07 -12.41 17.30
CA ASP A 38 -10.21 -12.98 18.36
C ASP A 38 -10.54 -14.46 18.62
N GLN A 39 -11.82 -14.84 18.56
CA GLN A 39 -12.26 -16.24 18.63
C GLN A 39 -11.79 -17.06 17.42
N ILE A 40 -11.76 -16.46 16.23
CA ILE A 40 -11.22 -17.11 15.02
C ILE A 40 -9.71 -17.34 15.18
N LEU A 41 -8.96 -16.35 15.65
CA LEU A 41 -7.53 -16.48 15.93
C LEU A 41 -7.23 -17.56 16.97
N GLU A 42 -8.01 -17.58 18.06
CA GLU A 42 -7.87 -18.59 19.12
C GLU A 42 -8.19 -19.99 18.59
N SER A 43 -9.21 -20.13 17.72
CA SER A 43 -9.53 -21.40 17.05
C SER A 43 -8.43 -21.89 16.09
N LEU A 44 -7.61 -20.97 15.56
CA LEU A 44 -6.44 -21.25 14.74
C LEU A 44 -5.16 -21.50 15.58
N GLY A 45 -5.26 -21.42 16.91
CA GLY A 45 -4.16 -21.64 17.84
C GLY A 45 -3.27 -20.42 18.07
N TYR A 46 -3.72 -19.23 17.68
CA TYR A 46 -3.00 -17.96 17.86
C TYR A 46 -3.67 -17.10 18.93
N LYS A 47 -2.88 -16.56 19.87
CA LYS A 47 -3.35 -15.59 20.85
C LYS A 47 -3.25 -14.19 20.24
N ALA A 48 -4.35 -13.43 20.23
CA ALA A 48 -4.33 -12.03 19.80
C ALA A 48 -3.54 -11.17 20.81
N GLU A 49 -2.31 -10.78 20.47
CA GLU A 49 -1.42 -10.00 21.36
C GLU A 49 -1.44 -8.49 21.08
N LEU A 50 -2.10 -8.04 20.00
CA LEU A 50 -2.14 -6.63 19.59
C LEU A 50 -3.55 -6.07 19.73
N ALA A 51 -3.72 -5.05 20.57
CA ALA A 51 -4.98 -4.31 20.68
C ALA A 51 -5.24 -3.52 19.39
N ARG A 52 -6.31 -3.84 18.67
CA ARG A 52 -6.63 -3.19 17.39
C ARG A 52 -7.25 -1.81 17.61
N ASN A 53 -6.40 -0.78 17.65
CA ASN A 53 -6.83 0.60 17.96
C ASN A 53 -7.14 1.47 16.71
N ARG A 54 -7.29 0.87 15.52
CA ARG A 54 -7.53 1.60 14.26
C ARG A 54 -8.79 1.08 13.56
N SER A 55 -9.68 1.98 13.17
CA SER A 55 -10.87 1.66 12.37
C SER A 55 -10.48 1.14 10.98
N ALA A 56 -11.21 0.18 10.43
CA ALA A 56 -10.96 -0.39 9.11
C ALA A 56 -10.90 0.67 7.99
N LEU A 57 -11.74 1.71 8.08
CA LEU A 57 -11.74 2.84 7.13
C LEU A 57 -10.44 3.64 7.23
N GLN A 58 -9.95 3.84 8.46
CA GLN A 58 -8.70 4.57 8.70
C GLN A 58 -7.49 3.80 8.17
N VAL A 59 -7.47 2.47 8.32
CA VAL A 59 -6.42 1.62 7.75
C VAL A 59 -6.50 1.62 6.22
N ALA A 60 -7.69 1.46 5.64
CA ALA A 60 -7.88 1.49 4.19
C ALA A 60 -7.42 2.81 3.55
N PHE A 61 -7.76 3.95 4.17
CA PHE A 61 -7.30 5.26 3.70
C PHE A 61 -5.78 5.40 3.81
N MET A 62 -5.19 4.94 4.92
CA MET A 62 -3.74 4.95 5.09
C MET A 62 -3.04 4.08 4.03
N SER A 63 -3.54 2.88 3.75
CA SER A 63 -3.00 1.99 2.70
C SER A 63 -3.11 2.61 1.30
N PHE A 64 -4.25 3.24 0.97
CA PHE A 64 -4.43 3.91 -0.33
C PHE A 64 -3.42 5.05 -0.52
N VAL A 65 -3.20 5.84 0.52
CA VAL A 65 -2.25 6.95 0.45
C VAL A 65 -0.81 6.45 0.38
N LEU A 66 -0.46 5.41 1.14
CA LEU A 66 0.87 4.80 1.14
C LEU A 66 1.21 4.10 -0.18
N ALA A 67 0.21 3.65 -0.95
CA ALA A 67 0.43 3.00 -2.23
C ALA A 67 1.06 3.92 -3.30
N ALA A 68 1.10 5.24 -3.06
CA ALA A 68 1.75 6.24 -3.90
C ALA A 68 1.45 6.11 -5.41
N ILE A 69 0.20 5.78 -5.74
CA ILE A 69 -0.27 5.54 -7.12
C ILE A 69 0.13 6.68 -8.08
N PRO A 70 -0.03 7.98 -7.72
CA PRO A 70 0.34 9.06 -8.63
C PRO A 70 1.82 9.07 -9.01
N TYR A 71 2.69 8.70 -8.07
CA TYR A 71 4.13 8.60 -8.33
C TYR A 71 4.42 7.44 -9.31
N GLY A 72 3.81 6.28 -9.09
CA GLY A 72 3.95 5.12 -10.00
C GLY A 72 3.47 5.43 -11.42
N LEU A 73 2.36 6.16 -11.56
CA LEU A 73 1.86 6.61 -12.86
C LEU A 73 2.81 7.62 -13.51
N ALA A 74 3.27 8.63 -12.79
CA ALA A 74 4.12 9.66 -13.36
C ALA A 74 5.46 9.09 -13.88
N THR A 75 6.09 8.19 -13.12
CA THR A 75 7.40 7.61 -13.47
C THR A 75 7.33 6.61 -14.63
N THR A 76 6.19 5.98 -14.86
CA THR A 76 6.02 4.93 -15.87
C THR A 76 5.23 5.37 -17.10
N LEU A 77 4.91 6.66 -17.23
CA LEU A 77 4.06 7.20 -18.32
C LEU A 77 4.58 6.92 -19.73
N ASN A 78 5.88 6.64 -19.87
CA ASN A 78 6.48 6.28 -21.15
C ASN A 78 5.88 5.00 -21.77
N TYR A 79 5.56 3.97 -20.98
CA TYR A 79 5.06 2.69 -21.51
C TYR A 79 3.75 2.81 -22.31
N PRO A 80 2.67 3.43 -21.77
CA PRO A 80 1.42 3.54 -22.52
C PRO A 80 1.55 4.53 -23.68
N LEU A 81 2.38 5.56 -23.56
CA LEU A 81 2.66 6.49 -24.66
C LEU A 81 3.27 5.79 -25.86
N VAL A 82 4.26 4.92 -25.64
CA VAL A 82 4.89 4.13 -26.71
C VAL A 82 4.00 2.96 -27.16
N GLY A 83 3.21 2.40 -26.24
CA GLY A 83 2.41 1.20 -26.45
C GLY A 83 1.07 1.42 -27.15
N GLY A 84 0.44 2.58 -27.01
CA GLY A 84 -0.87 2.82 -27.64
C GLY A 84 -1.43 4.23 -27.45
N GLY A 85 -0.60 5.18 -27.02
CA GLY A 85 -0.98 6.55 -26.77
C GLY A 85 -2.12 6.70 -25.73
N PRO A 86 -3.06 7.64 -25.94
CA PRO A 86 -4.07 8.01 -24.95
C PRO A 86 -5.08 6.89 -24.65
N VAL A 87 -5.39 6.04 -25.65
CA VAL A 87 -6.27 4.88 -25.47
C VAL A 87 -5.72 3.94 -24.41
N ASN A 88 -4.41 3.66 -24.44
CA ASN A 88 -3.81 2.73 -23.50
C ASN A 88 -3.73 3.32 -22.08
N ILE A 89 -3.50 4.63 -21.96
CA ILE A 89 -3.53 5.31 -20.65
C ILE A 89 -4.89 5.15 -19.98
N ILE A 90 -5.99 5.37 -20.70
CA ILE A 90 -7.34 5.37 -20.11
C ILE A 90 -7.91 3.95 -20.02
N TRP A 91 -8.01 3.25 -21.15
CA TRP A 91 -8.63 1.93 -21.18
C TRP A 91 -7.75 0.88 -20.51
N GLY A 92 -6.42 1.01 -20.60
CA GLY A 92 -5.51 0.16 -19.87
C GLY A 92 -5.65 0.33 -18.35
N TRP A 93 -5.77 1.58 -17.87
CA TRP A 93 -6.04 1.84 -16.45
C TRP A 93 -7.36 1.21 -15.98
N VAL A 94 -8.45 1.41 -16.73
CA VAL A 94 -9.77 0.85 -16.39
C VAL A 94 -9.74 -0.68 -16.38
N LEU A 95 -9.16 -1.30 -17.42
CA LEU A 95 -9.08 -2.75 -17.55
C LEU A 95 -8.28 -3.37 -16.41
N VAL A 96 -7.08 -2.85 -16.13
CA VAL A 96 -6.22 -3.37 -15.06
C VAL A 96 -6.86 -3.15 -13.69
N SER A 97 -7.48 -1.98 -13.46
CA SER A 97 -8.19 -1.71 -12.21
C SER A 97 -9.32 -2.71 -11.97
N ALA A 98 -10.10 -3.05 -13.00
CA ALA A 98 -11.16 -4.05 -12.89
C ALA A 98 -10.61 -5.44 -12.52
N ILE A 99 -9.50 -5.87 -13.14
CA ILE A 99 -8.85 -7.15 -12.83
C ILE A 99 -8.32 -7.15 -11.39
N ILE A 100 -7.66 -6.07 -10.96
CA ILE A 100 -7.11 -5.96 -9.60
C ILE A 100 -8.23 -5.95 -8.55
N LEU A 101 -9.38 -5.34 -8.82
CA LEU A 101 -10.54 -5.41 -7.93
C LEU A 101 -11.06 -6.84 -7.76
N CYS A 102 -11.10 -7.64 -8.83
CA CYS A 102 -11.44 -9.05 -8.73
C CYS A 102 -10.43 -9.83 -7.89
N VAL A 103 -9.14 -9.61 -8.10
CA VAL A 103 -8.06 -10.24 -7.31
C VAL A 103 -8.13 -9.84 -5.84
N ALA A 104 -8.31 -8.55 -5.56
CA ALA A 104 -8.43 -8.02 -4.20
C ALA A 104 -9.67 -8.57 -3.48
N SER A 105 -10.80 -8.71 -4.18
CA SER A 105 -12.02 -9.29 -3.62
C SER A 105 -11.84 -10.77 -3.25
N SER A 106 -11.16 -11.53 -4.12
CA SER A 106 -10.83 -12.93 -3.84
C SER A 106 -9.85 -13.08 -2.67
N LEU A 107 -8.83 -12.23 -2.60
CA LEU A 107 -7.89 -12.23 -1.48
C LEU A 107 -8.55 -11.81 -0.17
N ALA A 108 -9.47 -10.84 -0.20
CA ALA A 108 -10.22 -10.40 0.97
C ALA A 108 -11.07 -11.53 1.58
N GLU A 109 -11.70 -12.36 0.75
CA GLU A 109 -12.44 -13.54 1.21
C GLU A 109 -11.51 -14.52 1.95
N ILE A 110 -10.34 -14.82 1.38
CA ILE A 110 -9.35 -15.72 1.97
C ILE A 110 -8.82 -15.14 3.30
N THR A 111 -8.46 -13.86 3.33
CA THR A 111 -7.93 -13.18 4.52
C THR A 111 -8.96 -13.09 5.65
N SER A 112 -10.25 -12.99 5.31
CA SER A 112 -11.32 -12.99 6.33
C SER A 112 -11.45 -14.32 7.08
N VAL A 113 -11.13 -15.44 6.43
CA VAL A 113 -11.18 -16.79 7.03
C VAL A 113 -9.88 -17.12 7.75
N TYR A 114 -8.74 -16.63 7.25
CA TYR A 114 -7.41 -16.89 7.80
C TYR A 114 -6.68 -15.60 8.18
N PRO A 115 -7.15 -14.84 9.19
CA PRO A 115 -6.58 -13.55 9.58
C PRO A 115 -5.30 -13.71 10.42
N THR A 116 -4.34 -14.51 9.95
CA THR A 116 -3.10 -14.80 10.71
C THR A 116 -1.96 -13.85 10.33
N ALA A 117 -1.03 -13.62 11.25
CA ALA A 117 0.19 -12.82 11.01
C ALA A 117 1.14 -13.42 9.94
N GLY A 118 0.83 -14.61 9.43
CA GLY A 118 1.59 -15.26 8.35
C GLY A 118 1.18 -14.86 6.93
N GLY A 119 0.25 -13.92 6.77
CA GLY A 119 -0.11 -13.32 5.47
C GLY A 119 -0.34 -14.35 4.35
N VAL A 120 0.05 -13.97 3.13
CA VAL A 120 -0.19 -14.76 1.90
C VAL A 120 0.47 -16.14 1.89
N TYR A 121 1.60 -16.34 2.57
CA TYR A 121 2.26 -17.65 2.58
C TYR A 121 1.54 -18.66 3.48
N TYR A 122 0.97 -18.20 4.60
CA TYR A 122 0.13 -19.04 5.46
C TYR A 122 -1.19 -19.38 4.78
N GLN A 123 -1.80 -18.41 4.09
CA GLN A 123 -3.00 -18.63 3.28
C GLN A 123 -2.74 -19.67 2.18
N ALA A 124 -1.60 -19.59 1.49
CA ALA A 124 -1.18 -20.60 0.52
C ALA A 124 -0.99 -21.99 1.16
N PHE A 125 -0.45 -22.06 2.38
CA PHE A 125 -0.35 -23.31 3.13
C PHE A 125 -1.72 -23.89 3.46
N MET A 126 -2.69 -23.07 3.88
CA MET A 126 -4.02 -23.54 4.25
C MET A 126 -4.87 -23.95 3.04
N LEU A 127 -4.71 -23.31 1.88
CA LEU A 127 -5.50 -23.63 0.70
C LEU A 127 -4.95 -24.80 -0.12
N ALA A 128 -3.65 -25.04 -0.07
CA ALA A 128 -3.04 -26.11 -0.84
C ALA A 128 -3.42 -27.52 -0.31
N SER A 129 -3.38 -28.53 -1.18
CA SER A 129 -3.64 -29.93 -0.79
C SER A 129 -2.50 -30.48 0.07
N ALA A 130 -2.80 -31.37 1.03
CA ALA A 130 -1.86 -31.84 2.06
C ALA A 130 -0.49 -32.30 1.54
N ARG A 131 -0.45 -32.85 0.32
CA ARG A 131 0.78 -33.27 -0.36
C ARG A 131 1.67 -32.10 -0.81
N TRP A 132 1.07 -30.98 -1.22
CA TRP A 132 1.75 -29.83 -1.82
C TRP A 132 1.85 -28.61 -0.91
N ARG A 133 1.14 -28.57 0.22
CA ARG A 133 1.10 -27.41 1.14
C ARG A 133 2.46 -26.81 1.44
N ARG A 134 3.46 -27.63 1.80
CA ARG A 134 4.82 -27.17 2.13
C ARG A 134 5.55 -26.55 0.94
N ILE A 135 5.39 -27.12 -0.26
CA ILE A 135 6.05 -26.62 -1.47
C ILE A 135 5.37 -25.32 -1.91
N ALA A 136 4.03 -25.30 -1.95
CA ALA A 136 3.26 -24.12 -2.34
C ALA A 136 3.54 -22.93 -1.41
N SER A 137 3.55 -23.13 -0.10
CA SER A 137 3.85 -22.06 0.87
C SER A 137 5.31 -21.60 0.77
N TRP A 138 6.25 -22.51 0.54
CA TRP A 138 7.67 -22.17 0.36
C TRP A 138 7.89 -21.33 -0.90
N THR A 139 7.34 -21.76 -2.03
CA THR A 139 7.41 -21.00 -3.29
C THR A 139 6.71 -19.64 -3.16
N CYS A 140 5.54 -19.58 -2.54
CA CYS A 140 4.82 -18.33 -2.29
C CYS A 140 5.65 -17.37 -1.42
N GLY A 141 6.24 -17.85 -0.33
CA GLY A 141 7.10 -17.06 0.53
C GLY A 141 8.32 -16.49 -0.20
N TRP A 142 9.00 -17.30 -1.02
CA TRP A 142 10.14 -16.82 -1.82
C TRP A 142 9.74 -15.81 -2.87
N LEU A 143 8.63 -16.03 -3.58
CA LEU A 143 8.11 -15.07 -4.55
C LEU A 143 7.73 -13.75 -3.88
N TYR A 144 7.17 -13.80 -2.68
CA TYR A 144 6.87 -12.61 -1.89
C TYR A 144 8.13 -11.83 -1.52
N VAL A 145 9.18 -12.51 -1.03
CA VAL A 145 10.46 -11.88 -0.69
C VAL A 145 11.12 -11.25 -1.92
N VAL A 146 11.22 -12.01 -3.02
CA VAL A 146 11.81 -11.51 -4.28
C VAL A 146 11.00 -10.34 -4.84
N GLY A 147 9.67 -10.41 -4.79
CA GLY A 147 8.77 -9.34 -5.21
C GLY A 147 8.98 -8.05 -4.42
N ASN A 148 9.08 -8.15 -3.09
CA ASN A 148 9.36 -7.00 -2.22
C ASN A 148 10.73 -6.37 -2.51
N ILE A 149 11.77 -7.18 -2.72
CA ILE A 149 13.10 -6.68 -3.10
C ILE A 149 13.03 -5.99 -4.47
N ALA A 150 12.39 -6.61 -5.46
CA ALA A 150 12.29 -6.10 -6.82
C ALA A 150 11.51 -4.78 -6.89
N ILE A 151 10.37 -4.66 -6.20
CA ILE A 151 9.61 -3.40 -6.19
C ILE A 151 10.37 -2.29 -5.49
N THR A 152 11.05 -2.60 -4.38
CA THR A 152 11.86 -1.61 -3.64
C THR A 152 12.99 -1.06 -4.52
N LEU A 153 13.74 -1.94 -5.19
CA LEU A 153 14.79 -1.52 -6.12
C LEU A 153 14.21 -0.75 -7.32
N SER A 154 13.05 -1.16 -7.82
CA SER A 154 12.38 -0.46 -8.92
C SER A 154 11.99 0.98 -8.55
N VAL A 155 11.42 1.20 -7.35
CA VAL A 155 11.05 2.54 -6.86
C VAL A 155 12.29 3.41 -6.64
N ASN A 156 13.35 2.84 -6.07
CA ASN A 156 14.62 3.57 -5.88
C ASN A 156 15.24 3.99 -7.21
N PHE A 157 15.17 3.11 -8.22
CA PHE A 157 15.64 3.41 -9.57
C PHE A 157 14.79 4.49 -10.24
N GLY A 158 13.45 4.39 -10.13
CA GLY A 158 12.53 5.43 -10.58
C GLY A 158 12.81 6.79 -9.92
N THR A 159 13.14 6.79 -8.63
CA THR A 159 13.52 8.01 -7.88
C THR A 159 14.84 8.58 -8.37
N THR A 160 15.79 7.72 -8.73
CA THR A 160 17.08 8.14 -9.31
C THR A 160 16.88 8.83 -10.65
N LEU A 161 16.11 8.21 -11.55
CA LEU A 161 15.78 8.80 -12.84
C LEU A 161 15.04 10.12 -12.67
N PHE A 162 14.07 10.18 -11.76
CA PHE A 162 13.34 11.40 -11.44
C PHE A 162 14.28 12.51 -10.94
N LEU A 163 15.21 12.20 -10.03
CA LEU A 163 16.19 13.16 -9.51
C LEU A 163 17.10 13.69 -10.62
N VAL A 164 17.62 12.81 -11.48
CA VAL A 164 18.43 13.21 -12.64
C VAL A 164 17.64 14.09 -13.60
N SER A 165 16.37 13.74 -13.87
CA SER A 165 15.48 14.57 -14.69
C SER A 165 15.25 15.94 -14.07
N CYS A 166 15.02 16.04 -12.75
CA CYS A 166 14.87 17.32 -12.05
C CYS A 166 16.12 18.20 -12.13
N ILE A 167 17.31 17.62 -12.05
CA ILE A 167 18.56 18.37 -12.23
C ILE A 167 18.66 18.91 -13.67
N ASN A 168 18.30 18.09 -14.64
CA ASN A 168 18.36 18.46 -16.06
C ASN A 168 17.30 19.48 -16.48
N VAL A 169 16.28 19.78 -15.65
CA VAL A 169 15.37 20.91 -15.89
C VAL A 169 16.09 22.26 -15.83
N PHE A 170 17.18 22.39 -15.06
CA PHE A 170 17.93 23.64 -14.93
C PHE A 170 18.93 23.85 -16.08
N GLU A 171 18.58 23.42 -17.29
CA GLU A 171 19.38 23.40 -18.52
C GLU A 171 20.44 24.51 -18.60
N LYS A 172 21.70 24.14 -18.89
CA LYS A 172 22.81 25.11 -19.02
C LYS A 172 22.68 25.93 -20.31
N GLU A 173 22.19 25.30 -21.38
CA GLU A 173 21.82 25.88 -22.67
C GLU A 173 20.59 25.13 -23.20
N PRO A 174 19.77 25.72 -24.11
CA PRO A 174 18.55 25.08 -24.60
C PRO A 174 18.85 23.69 -25.19
N GLY A 175 18.35 22.64 -24.55
CA GLY A 175 18.56 21.26 -24.99
C GLY A 175 19.93 20.64 -24.62
N VAL A 176 20.76 21.32 -23.83
CA VAL A 176 22.00 20.74 -23.27
C VAL A 176 21.77 20.41 -21.79
N PRO A 177 21.68 19.13 -21.42
CA PRO A 177 21.51 18.73 -20.02
C PRO A 177 22.70 19.22 -19.18
N VAL A 178 22.41 19.71 -17.97
CA VAL A 178 23.46 20.13 -17.02
C VAL A 178 24.32 18.95 -16.60
N PHE A 179 23.70 17.77 -16.53
CA PHE A 179 24.29 16.51 -16.13
C PHE A 179 23.82 15.41 -17.08
N ASP A 180 24.62 15.13 -18.10
CA ASP A 180 24.44 13.96 -18.97
C ASP A 180 24.89 12.71 -18.20
N ALA A 181 24.01 12.23 -17.32
CA ALA A 181 24.31 11.15 -16.40
C ALA A 181 24.64 9.87 -17.19
N SER A 182 25.92 9.52 -17.26
CA SER A 182 26.33 8.25 -17.83
C SER A 182 25.71 7.10 -17.04
N ASN A 183 25.53 5.93 -17.67
CA ASN A 183 24.92 4.75 -17.03
C ASN A 183 25.57 4.41 -15.67
N TRP A 184 26.89 4.61 -15.57
CA TRP A 184 27.63 4.38 -14.32
C TRP A 184 27.31 5.42 -13.24
N GLU A 185 27.15 6.69 -13.60
CA GLU A 185 26.79 7.76 -12.64
C GLU A 185 25.36 7.59 -12.13
N THR A 186 24.43 7.24 -13.03
CA THR A 186 23.06 6.88 -12.66
C THR A 186 23.06 5.71 -11.68
N TYR A 187 23.89 4.69 -11.91
CA TYR A 187 24.01 3.56 -10.99
C TYR A 187 24.57 3.97 -9.62
N LEU A 188 25.54 4.87 -9.54
CA LEU A 188 26.08 5.37 -8.27
C LEU A 188 25.05 6.17 -7.47
N ILE A 189 24.26 7.02 -8.13
CA ILE A 189 23.17 7.77 -7.49
C ILE A 189 22.10 6.79 -6.98
N PHE A 190 21.75 5.79 -7.79
CA PHE A 190 20.83 4.73 -7.39
C PHE A 190 21.31 3.96 -6.16
N LEU A 191 22.60 3.60 -6.11
CA LEU A 191 23.20 2.92 -4.97
C LEU A 191 23.16 3.82 -3.71
N ALA A 192 23.48 5.10 -3.86
CA ALA A 192 23.44 6.07 -2.76
C ALA A 192 22.02 6.25 -2.20
N ILE A 193 21.01 6.42 -3.07
CA ILE A 193 19.59 6.49 -2.67
C ILE A 193 19.16 5.20 -1.97
N THR A 194 19.54 4.04 -2.52
CA THR A 194 19.18 2.74 -1.94
C THR A 194 19.78 2.56 -0.55
N ILE A 195 21.06 2.90 -0.35
CA ILE A 195 21.70 2.83 0.97
C ILE A 195 21.04 3.80 1.94
N LEU A 196 20.72 5.02 1.51
CA LEU A 196 20.04 6.02 2.33
C LEU A 196 18.65 5.55 2.76
N CYS A 197 17.82 5.07 1.84
CA CYS A 197 16.49 4.54 2.15
C CYS A 197 16.56 3.34 3.12
N ASN A 198 17.51 2.42 2.90
CA ASN A 198 17.71 1.28 3.80
C ASN A 198 18.20 1.73 5.19
N ALA A 199 19.11 2.71 5.27
CA ALA A 199 19.59 3.26 6.53
C ALA A 199 18.47 3.98 7.29
N THR A 200 17.64 4.78 6.61
CA THR A 200 16.47 5.42 7.23
C THR A 200 15.48 4.38 7.74
N SER A 201 15.25 3.31 7.00
CA SER A 201 14.34 2.23 7.42
C SER A 201 14.91 1.43 8.61
N ALA A 202 16.23 1.21 8.65
CA ALA A 202 16.89 0.45 9.70
C ALA A 202 17.11 1.24 11.01
N LEU A 203 17.50 2.51 10.93
CA LEU A 203 17.84 3.35 12.10
C LEU A 203 16.71 4.30 12.51
N GLY A 204 15.79 4.61 11.60
CA GLY A 204 14.82 5.71 11.71
C GLY A 204 13.41 5.29 12.08
N ASN A 205 13.21 4.17 12.79
CA ASN A 205 11.85 3.66 13.08
C ASN A 205 10.97 4.69 13.84
N ARG A 206 11.58 5.58 14.64
CA ARG A 206 10.88 6.69 15.31
C ARG A 206 10.44 7.80 14.36
N TRP A 207 11.16 7.99 13.25
CA TRP A 207 10.91 9.06 12.27
C TRP A 207 9.99 8.61 11.14
N LEU A 208 9.85 7.29 10.95
CA LEU A 208 9.05 6.68 9.90
C LEU A 208 7.60 7.21 9.86
N PRO A 209 6.86 7.31 10.98
CA PRO A 209 5.48 7.82 10.94
C PRO A 209 5.38 9.29 10.49
N TRP A 210 6.41 10.08 10.76
CA TRP A 210 6.46 11.48 10.34
C TRP A 210 6.79 11.58 8.84
N LEU A 211 7.73 10.76 8.35
CA LEU A 211 8.05 10.67 6.93
C LEU A 211 6.85 10.20 6.11
N ASP A 212 6.12 9.19 6.59
CA ASP A 212 4.89 8.71 5.96
C ASP A 212 3.90 9.86 5.83
N THR A 213 3.64 10.57 6.93
CA THR A 213 2.71 11.71 6.96
C THR A 213 3.16 12.82 6.00
N ALA A 214 4.46 13.15 5.96
CA ALA A 214 4.99 14.14 5.02
C ALA A 214 4.84 13.69 3.55
N ALA A 215 5.07 12.42 3.26
CA ALA A 215 4.93 11.84 1.93
C ALA A 215 3.48 11.94 1.42
N ILE A 216 2.48 11.83 2.31
CA ILE A 216 1.07 12.10 1.97
C ILE A 216 0.92 13.51 1.40
N PHE A 217 1.38 14.52 2.14
CA PHE A 217 1.24 15.92 1.74
C PHE A 217 1.98 16.23 0.45
N VAL A 218 3.19 15.70 0.27
CA VAL A 218 3.98 15.87 -0.95
C VAL A 218 3.28 15.22 -2.15
N THR A 219 2.70 14.03 -1.97
CA THR A 219 1.98 13.33 -3.05
C THR A 219 0.75 14.11 -3.50
N PHE A 220 -0.09 14.56 -2.56
CA PHE A 220 -1.26 15.37 -2.89
C PHE A 220 -0.87 16.71 -3.52
N GLY A 221 0.15 17.38 -2.97
CA GLY A 221 0.70 18.61 -3.53
C GLY A 221 1.20 18.41 -4.96
N GLY A 222 1.91 17.32 -5.23
CA GLY A 222 2.39 16.95 -6.56
C GLY A 222 1.26 16.70 -7.56
N VAL A 223 0.22 15.97 -7.16
CA VAL A 223 -0.97 15.75 -8.02
C VAL A 223 -1.65 17.07 -8.37
N ILE A 224 -1.86 17.95 -7.38
CA ILE A 224 -2.47 19.27 -7.61
C ILE A 224 -1.58 20.11 -8.54
N ALA A 225 -0.27 20.11 -8.32
CA ALA A 225 0.68 20.84 -9.15
C ALA A 225 0.67 20.34 -10.61
N ILE A 226 0.66 19.02 -10.84
CA ILE A 226 0.54 18.43 -12.18
C ILE A 226 -0.78 18.85 -12.83
N MET A 227 -1.90 18.75 -12.10
CA MET A 227 -3.22 19.14 -12.61
C MET A 227 -3.26 20.60 -13.06
N ILE A 228 -2.77 21.52 -12.23
CA ILE A 228 -2.73 22.95 -12.56
C ILE A 228 -1.80 23.19 -13.76
N SER A 229 -0.61 22.59 -13.76
CA SER A 229 0.38 22.78 -14.84
C SER A 229 -0.16 22.32 -16.19
N VAL A 230 -0.79 21.14 -16.23
CA VAL A 230 -1.43 20.61 -17.44
C VAL A 230 -2.58 21.50 -17.89
N LEU A 231 -3.43 22.00 -16.98
CA LEU A 231 -4.54 22.87 -17.32
C LEU A 231 -4.09 24.23 -17.88
N VAL A 232 -2.99 24.78 -17.37
CA VAL A 232 -2.40 26.03 -17.88
C VAL A 232 -1.86 25.82 -19.30
N ILE A 233 -1.11 24.75 -19.54
CA ILE A 233 -0.56 24.42 -20.87
C ILE A 233 -1.69 24.12 -21.87
N ALA A 234 -2.73 23.41 -21.44
CA ALA A 234 -3.89 23.08 -22.26
C ALA A 234 -4.69 24.30 -22.76
N LYS A 235 -4.47 25.50 -22.19
CA LYS A 235 -5.03 26.76 -22.71
C LYS A 235 -4.53 27.07 -24.13
N HIS A 236 -3.37 26.54 -24.51
CA HIS A 236 -2.78 26.70 -25.85
C HIS A 236 -3.32 25.71 -26.89
N GLY A 237 -4.17 24.75 -26.49
CA GLY A 237 -4.83 23.79 -27.38
C GLY A 237 -5.25 22.52 -26.65
N ARG A 238 -6.50 22.07 -26.84
CA ARG A 238 -7.03 20.83 -26.26
C ARG A 238 -7.27 19.80 -27.35
N HIS A 239 -6.85 18.56 -27.11
CA HIS A 239 -7.24 17.43 -27.94
C HIS A 239 -8.74 17.15 -27.80
N ASN A 240 -9.40 16.75 -28.90
CA ASN A 240 -10.80 16.37 -28.90
C ASN A 240 -11.01 15.09 -28.07
N ALA A 241 -12.17 14.93 -27.42
CA ALA A 241 -12.56 13.70 -26.73
C ALA A 241 -12.41 12.45 -27.62
N LYS A 242 -12.69 12.54 -28.92
CA LYS A 242 -12.48 11.43 -29.85
C LYS A 242 -11.02 11.00 -29.91
N TYR A 243 -10.08 11.95 -29.92
CA TYR A 243 -8.66 11.63 -29.88
C TYR A 243 -8.30 10.89 -28.58
N VAL A 244 -8.75 11.42 -27.44
CA VAL A 244 -8.46 10.86 -26.13
C VAL A 244 -8.96 9.42 -25.97
N PHE A 245 -10.17 9.11 -26.48
CA PHE A 245 -10.78 7.79 -26.28
C PHE A 245 -10.56 6.79 -27.40
N THR A 246 -10.19 7.22 -28.62
CA THR A 246 -10.11 6.33 -29.79
C THR A 246 -8.79 6.39 -30.54
N HIS A 247 -7.90 7.34 -30.25
CA HIS A 247 -6.63 7.42 -30.95
C HIS A 247 -5.63 6.41 -30.39
N PHE A 248 -5.27 5.45 -31.23
CA PHE A 248 -4.24 4.46 -30.93
C PHE A 248 -3.05 4.69 -31.85
N GLU A 249 -1.91 4.98 -31.26
CA GLU A 249 -0.62 5.10 -31.94
C GLU A 249 0.40 4.22 -31.22
N SER A 250 1.03 3.31 -31.97
CA SER A 250 2.07 2.43 -31.44
C SER A 250 3.43 2.83 -32.00
N HIS A 251 4.35 3.20 -31.11
CA HIS A 251 5.76 3.46 -31.42
C HIS A 251 6.68 2.36 -30.90
N SER A 252 6.11 1.27 -30.36
CA SER A 252 6.83 0.18 -29.72
C SER A 252 7.56 -0.77 -30.69
N GLY A 253 7.23 -0.73 -31.98
CA GLY A 253 7.71 -1.67 -32.99
C GLY A 253 7.03 -3.05 -32.98
N TRP A 254 6.06 -3.26 -32.09
CA TRP A 254 5.26 -4.48 -31.99
C TRP A 254 3.91 -4.34 -32.69
N PRO A 255 3.24 -5.45 -33.06
CA PRO A 255 1.86 -5.41 -33.54
C PRO A 255 0.93 -4.74 -32.52
N ASP A 256 -0.06 -4.00 -33.01
CA ASP A 256 -0.97 -3.16 -32.21
C ASP A 256 -1.50 -3.84 -30.94
N GLY A 257 -1.96 -5.09 -31.05
CA GLY A 257 -2.48 -5.84 -29.90
C GLY A 257 -1.41 -6.11 -28.83
N TRP A 258 -0.19 -6.45 -29.22
CA TRP A 258 0.91 -6.66 -28.28
C TRP A 258 1.43 -5.35 -27.69
N SER A 259 1.46 -4.30 -28.52
CA SER A 259 1.81 -2.95 -28.09
C SER A 259 0.86 -2.43 -27.00
N PHE A 260 -0.45 -2.72 -27.14
CA PHE A 260 -1.43 -2.45 -26.09
C PHE A 260 -1.08 -3.17 -24.79
N CYS A 261 -0.83 -4.49 -24.85
CA CYS A 261 -0.45 -5.29 -23.68
C CYS A 261 0.80 -4.76 -22.96
N VAL A 262 1.81 -4.29 -23.70
CA VAL A 262 3.02 -3.70 -23.11
C VAL A 262 2.70 -2.42 -22.34
N GLY A 263 1.83 -1.56 -22.86
CA GLY A 263 1.46 -0.34 -22.11
C GLY A 263 0.55 -0.58 -20.90
N LEU A 264 -0.10 -1.75 -20.79
CA LEU A 264 -0.81 -2.16 -19.56
C LEU A 264 0.13 -2.28 -18.35
N LEU A 265 1.44 -2.46 -18.58
CA LEU A 265 2.45 -2.52 -17.51
C LEU A 265 2.46 -1.28 -16.62
N HIS A 266 2.11 -0.12 -17.17
CA HIS A 266 2.00 1.13 -16.40
C HIS A 266 0.93 1.06 -15.31
N ALA A 267 -0.28 0.64 -15.69
CA ALA A 267 -1.37 0.48 -14.74
C ALA A 267 -1.09 -0.68 -13.77
N GLY A 268 -0.48 -1.77 -14.26
CA GLY A 268 -0.09 -2.91 -13.44
C GLY A 268 0.95 -2.53 -12.39
N TYR A 269 1.98 -1.78 -12.77
CA TYR A 269 3.03 -1.31 -11.85
C TYR A 269 2.45 -0.43 -10.73
N ALA A 270 1.65 0.57 -11.09
CA ALA A 270 1.07 1.51 -10.13
C ALA A 270 0.07 0.84 -9.16
N THR A 271 -0.57 -0.26 -9.56
CA THR A 271 -1.50 -1.01 -8.70
C THR A 271 -0.85 -2.15 -7.92
N SER A 272 0.33 -2.64 -8.33
CA SER A 272 1.02 -3.77 -7.69
C SER A 272 1.42 -3.49 -6.23
N SER A 273 1.76 -2.23 -5.90
CA SER A 273 2.11 -1.83 -4.53
C SER A 273 0.92 -2.01 -3.56
N THR A 274 -0.30 -1.71 -4.00
CA THR A 274 -1.50 -1.83 -3.15
C THR A 274 -1.71 -3.27 -2.68
N GLY A 275 -1.52 -4.25 -3.56
CA GLY A 275 -1.68 -5.67 -3.21
C GLY A 275 -0.70 -6.14 -2.15
N MET A 276 0.56 -5.66 -2.19
CA MET A 276 1.58 -6.02 -1.20
C MET A 276 1.41 -5.32 0.15
N VAL A 277 0.83 -4.11 0.18
CA VAL A 277 0.57 -3.40 1.44
C VAL A 277 -0.61 -4.00 2.21
N ILE A 278 -1.54 -4.66 1.51
CA ILE A 278 -2.76 -5.24 2.10
C ILE A 278 -2.52 -6.67 2.62
N SER A 279 -1.54 -7.39 2.06
CA SER A 279 -1.17 -8.76 2.41
C SER A 279 -0.24 -8.87 3.62
#